data_AF-A0A2A2ZN65-F1
#
_entry.id   AF-A0A2A2ZN65-F1
#
_cell.length_a   1.000
_cell.length_b   1.000
_cell.length_c   1.000
_cell.angle_alpha   90.00
_cell.angle_beta   90.00
_cell.angle_gamma   90.00
#
_symmetry.space_group_name_H-M   'P 1'
#
loop_
_entity.id
_entity.type
_entity.pdbx_description
1 polymer ?
#
loop_
_entity_poly.entity_id
_entity_poly.type
_entity_poly.pdbx_seq_one_letter_code
_entity_poly.pdbx_strand_id
1 'polypeptide(L)'
;MTTATVRRRPSNAQLKALAIAAAGRAQYGSEYPARDRHAAARGRHSALKTFLVDGHDIYGAEHATWQSLEERGWITVRHDLLPTTTVPAKTVERTSITGEKTTYTIPEHPEPTDPGWRAVVEITPAGAELLARYTPPAAR
;
A
#
# COMPACT_ATOMS: atom_id res chain seq x y z
N MET A 1 9.90 -24.20 2.20
CA MET A 1 8.65 -24.79 2.75
C MET A 1 7.50 -23.93 2.28
N THR A 2 6.73 -24.41 1.31
CA THR A 2 5.61 -23.66 0.70
C THR A 2 4.37 -23.93 1.53
N THR A 3 4.03 -23.02 2.44
CA THR A 3 2.75 -23.07 3.15
C THR A 3 1.64 -22.85 2.14
N ALA A 4 0.95 -23.93 1.78
CA ALA A 4 -0.32 -23.83 1.07
C ALA A 4 -1.31 -23.08 1.99
N THR A 5 -1.44 -21.78 1.76
CA THR A 5 -2.42 -20.94 2.46
C THR A 5 -3.81 -21.53 2.19
N VAL A 6 -4.41 -22.14 3.21
CA VAL A 6 -5.81 -22.60 3.16
C VAL A 6 -6.66 -21.40 2.76
N ARG A 7 -7.21 -21.42 1.54
CA ARG A 7 -8.07 -20.36 1.00
C ARG A 7 -9.34 -20.26 1.85
N ARG A 8 -9.32 -19.41 2.88
CA ARG A 8 -10.50 -19.11 3.72
C ARG A 8 -11.54 -18.37 2.89
N ARG A 9 -12.81 -18.67 3.13
CA ARG A 9 -13.95 -17.95 2.54
C ARG A 9 -13.82 -16.45 2.87
N PRO A 10 -13.88 -15.54 1.88
CA PRO A 10 -13.84 -14.10 2.13
C PRO A 10 -15.07 -13.63 2.92
N SER A 11 -14.90 -12.60 3.75
CA SER A 11 -16.01 -11.88 4.37
C SER A 11 -16.71 -10.95 3.36
N ASN A 12 -17.91 -10.47 3.68
CA ASN A 12 -18.61 -9.51 2.82
C ASN A 12 -17.82 -8.20 2.63
N ALA A 13 -17.11 -7.73 3.66
CA ALA A 13 -16.25 -6.54 3.55
C ALA A 13 -15.08 -6.78 2.59
N GLN A 14 -14.48 -7.98 2.63
CA GLN A 14 -13.42 -8.38 1.72
C GLN A 14 -13.91 -8.49 0.28
N LEU A 15 -15.11 -9.04 0.04
CA LEU A 15 -15.70 -9.09 -1.30
C LEU A 15 -15.96 -7.69 -1.87
N LYS A 16 -16.46 -6.76 -1.05
CA LYS A 16 -16.63 -5.35 -1.45
C LYS A 16 -15.30 -4.70 -1.82
N ALA A 17 -14.27 -4.87 -1.00
CA ALA A 17 -12.94 -4.35 -1.29
C ALA A 17 -12.31 -4.97 -2.55
N LEU A 18 -12.48 -6.29 -2.77
CA LEU A 18 -12.06 -6.95 -4.01
C LEU A 18 -12.80 -6.38 -5.23
N ALA A 19 -14.09 -6.12 -5.13
CA ALA A 19 -14.86 -5.50 -6.21
C ALA A 19 -14.36 -4.08 -6.52
N ILE A 20 -14.00 -3.29 -5.50
CA ILE A 20 -13.40 -1.96 -5.67
C ILE A 20 -12.04 -2.05 -6.39
N ALA A 21 -11.18 -2.99 -5.98
CA ALA A 21 -9.90 -3.22 -6.64
C ALA A 21 -10.07 -3.69 -8.09
N ALA A 22 -11.01 -4.61 -8.35
CA ALA A 22 -11.33 -5.07 -9.70
C ALA A 22 -11.84 -3.95 -10.62
N ALA A 23 -12.51 -2.94 -10.05
CA ALA A 23 -12.95 -1.74 -10.77
C ALA A 23 -11.82 -0.71 -11.00
N GLY A 24 -10.59 -0.95 -10.55
CA GLY A 24 -9.46 -0.03 -10.70
C GLY A 24 -9.56 1.23 -9.83
N ARG A 25 -10.41 1.22 -8.79
CA ARG A 25 -10.68 2.38 -7.93
C ARG A 25 -9.78 2.48 -6.71
N ALA A 26 -9.00 1.43 -6.45
CA ALA A 26 -8.13 1.34 -5.29
C ALA A 26 -6.70 1.79 -5.61
N GLN A 27 -6.10 2.53 -4.68
CA GLN A 27 -4.72 2.99 -4.74
C GLN A 27 -4.05 2.78 -3.38
N TYR A 28 -2.73 2.87 -3.33
CA TYR A 28 -1.97 2.95 -2.08
C TYR A 28 -0.99 4.11 -2.18
N GLY A 29 -0.98 5.04 -1.22
CA GLY A 29 -0.09 6.19 -1.27
C GLY A 29 -0.59 7.38 -0.48
N SER A 30 -0.30 8.57 -1.01
CA SER A 30 -0.66 9.84 -0.36
C SER A 30 -2.12 10.22 -0.59
N GLU A 31 -2.90 10.43 0.47
CA GLU A 31 -4.21 11.08 0.33
C GLU A 31 -4.07 12.53 -0.20
N TYR A 32 -3.00 13.24 0.18
CA TYR A 32 -2.76 14.64 -0.20
C TYR A 32 -1.42 14.82 -0.94
N PRO A 33 -1.28 14.39 -2.21
CA PRO A 33 -0.03 14.44 -2.96
C PRO A 33 0.64 15.82 -3.00
N ALA A 34 -0.15 16.86 -3.24
CA ALA A 34 0.37 18.23 -3.31
C ALA A 34 0.96 18.67 -1.96
N ARG A 35 0.30 18.32 -0.86
CA ARG A 35 0.78 18.63 0.49
C ARG A 35 2.09 17.89 0.78
N ASP A 36 2.20 16.62 0.40
CA ASP A 36 3.42 15.84 0.59
C ASP A 36 4.60 16.40 -0.23
N ARG A 37 4.36 16.80 -1.49
CA ARG A 37 5.39 17.50 -2.30
C ARG A 37 5.83 18.81 -1.65
N HIS A 38 4.89 19.61 -1.16
CA HIS A 38 5.20 20.86 -0.47
C HIS A 38 5.96 20.63 0.85
N ALA A 39 5.63 19.58 1.60
CA ALA A 39 6.34 19.20 2.81
C ALA A 39 7.79 18.77 2.50
N ALA A 40 7.96 17.91 1.49
CA ALA A 40 9.26 17.43 1.04
C ALA A 40 10.17 18.57 0.55
N ALA A 41 9.62 19.53 -0.22
CA ALA A 41 10.34 20.72 -0.65
C ALA A 41 10.84 21.60 0.52
N ARG A 42 10.26 21.44 1.71
CA ARG A 42 10.66 22.13 2.96
C ARG A 42 11.47 21.22 3.90
N GLY A 43 11.92 20.05 3.44
CA GLY A 43 12.65 19.08 4.25
C GLY A 43 11.83 18.47 5.39
N ARG A 44 10.50 18.49 5.29
CA ARG A 44 9.60 17.90 6.29
C ARG A 44 9.17 16.50 5.88
N HIS A 45 8.92 15.66 6.88
CA HIS A 45 8.37 14.33 6.66
C HIS A 45 6.97 14.39 6.00
N SER A 46 6.75 13.53 5.02
CA SER A 46 5.44 13.31 4.42
C SER A 46 4.52 12.55 5.36
N ALA A 47 3.21 12.62 5.11
CA ALA A 47 2.25 11.78 5.83
C ALA A 47 2.50 10.28 5.57
N LEU A 48 1.97 9.44 6.47
CA LEU A 48 1.94 7.99 6.29
C LEU A 48 1.16 7.64 5.02
N LYS A 49 1.65 6.64 4.28
CA LYS A 49 0.98 6.11 3.10
C LYS A 49 -0.02 5.04 3.52
N THR A 50 -1.16 5.00 2.84
CA THR A 50 -2.33 4.20 3.21
C THR A 50 -3.07 3.76 1.95
N PHE A 51 -4.00 2.82 2.11
CA PHE A 51 -4.93 2.46 1.06
C PHE A 51 -5.92 3.59 0.81
N LEU A 52 -6.22 3.84 -0.46
CA LEU A 52 -7.15 4.87 -0.90
C LEU A 52 -8.23 4.24 -1.78
N VAL A 53 -9.45 4.74 -1.66
CA VAL A 53 -10.56 4.45 -2.58
C VAL A 53 -11.00 5.76 -3.21
N ASP A 54 -10.95 5.83 -4.54
CA ASP A 54 -11.20 7.06 -5.31
C ASP A 54 -10.37 8.26 -4.83
N GLY A 55 -9.17 7.99 -4.33
CA GLY A 55 -8.22 9.01 -3.85
C GLY A 55 -8.42 9.47 -2.40
N HIS A 56 -9.36 8.89 -1.66
CA HIS A 56 -9.63 9.17 -0.25
C HIS A 56 -9.12 8.06 0.66
N ASP A 57 -8.58 8.44 1.82
CA ASP A 57 -8.13 7.47 2.82
C ASP A 57 -9.30 6.63 3.36
N ILE A 58 -9.00 5.38 3.69
CA ILE A 58 -9.92 4.46 4.35
C ILE A 58 -9.61 4.43 5.85
N TYR A 59 -10.64 4.48 6.69
CA TYR A 59 -10.46 4.62 8.13
C TYR A 59 -10.85 3.36 8.91
N GLY A 60 -10.14 3.12 10.02
CA GLY A 60 -10.51 2.11 11.02
C GLY A 60 -10.52 0.68 10.49
N ALA A 61 -11.66 -0.01 10.62
CA ALA A 61 -11.80 -1.42 10.27
C ALA A 61 -11.59 -1.72 8.77
N GLU A 62 -11.73 -0.71 7.91
CA GLU A 62 -11.45 -0.85 6.48
C GLU A 62 -9.96 -1.07 6.23
N HIS A 63 -9.07 -0.39 6.96
CA HIS A 63 -7.63 -0.58 6.81
C HIS A 63 -7.21 -2.02 7.07
N ALA A 64 -7.71 -2.62 8.16
CA ALA A 64 -7.46 -4.03 8.47
C ALA A 64 -8.00 -4.97 7.37
N THR A 65 -9.09 -4.59 6.69
CA THR A 65 -9.64 -5.38 5.58
C THR A 65 -8.68 -5.39 4.41
N TRP A 66 -8.21 -4.23 3.96
CA TRP A 66 -7.32 -4.11 2.80
C TRP A 66 -5.94 -4.74 3.06
N GLN A 67 -5.35 -4.49 4.22
CA GLN A 67 -4.12 -5.16 4.64
C GLN A 67 -4.28 -6.68 4.60
N SER A 68 -5.42 -7.19 5.08
CA SER A 68 -5.68 -8.62 5.09
C SER A 68 -5.97 -9.21 3.70
N LEU A 69 -6.32 -8.40 2.70
CA LEU A 69 -6.37 -8.84 1.30
C LEU A 69 -4.97 -8.97 0.71
N GLU A 70 -4.10 -7.99 0.98
CA GLU A 70 -2.72 -7.97 0.51
C GLU A 70 -1.90 -9.11 1.11
N GLU A 71 -1.95 -9.29 2.44
CA GLU A 71 -1.26 -10.39 3.14
C GLU A 71 -1.67 -11.78 2.64
N ARG A 72 -2.91 -11.92 2.15
CA ARG A 72 -3.41 -13.16 1.55
C ARG A 72 -3.09 -13.30 0.06
N GLY A 73 -2.46 -12.30 -0.55
CA GLY A 73 -2.15 -12.27 -1.97
C GLY A 73 -3.39 -12.23 -2.86
N TRP A 74 -4.49 -11.63 -2.39
CA TRP A 74 -5.71 -11.46 -3.21
C TRP A 74 -5.69 -10.16 -4.02
N ILE A 75 -4.94 -9.18 -3.55
CA ILE A 75 -4.59 -7.95 -4.27
C ILE A 75 -3.06 -7.79 -4.28
N THR A 76 -2.56 -6.92 -5.15
CA THR A 76 -1.17 -6.51 -5.17
C THR A 76 -1.07 -4.99 -5.31
N VAL A 77 -0.24 -4.36 -4.49
CA VAL A 77 0.12 -2.95 -4.66
C VAL A 77 1.25 -2.86 -5.66
N ARG A 78 1.01 -2.22 -6.81
CA ARG A 78 1.96 -2.14 -7.92
C ARG A 78 3.05 -1.09 -7.68
N HIS A 79 3.82 -1.26 -6.62
CA HIS A 79 5.00 -0.43 -6.33
C HIS A 79 6.05 -0.49 -7.43
N ASP A 80 6.10 -1.62 -8.16
CA ASP A 80 6.99 -1.84 -9.30
C ASP A 80 6.72 -0.89 -10.48
N LEU A 81 5.52 -0.30 -10.56
CA LEU A 81 5.15 0.66 -11.59
C LEU A 81 5.49 2.11 -11.21
N LEU A 82 5.97 2.35 -10.00
CA LEU A 82 6.36 3.69 -9.57
C LEU A 82 7.70 4.09 -10.21
N PRO A 83 7.79 5.29 -10.80
CA PRO A 83 9.08 5.86 -11.14
C PRO A 83 9.94 5.99 -9.88
N THR A 84 11.17 5.49 -9.94
CA THR A 84 12.11 5.54 -8.82
C THR A 84 13.39 6.27 -9.21
N THR A 85 14.02 6.87 -8.20
CA THR A 85 15.38 7.38 -8.29
C THR A 85 16.26 6.60 -7.31
N THR A 86 17.53 6.44 -7.65
CA THR A 86 18.51 5.88 -6.73
C THR A 86 18.87 6.93 -5.67
N VAL A 87 18.75 6.53 -4.40
CA VAL A 87 19.20 7.31 -3.25
C VAL A 87 20.56 6.78 -2.83
N PRO A 88 21.62 7.62 -2.82
CA PRO A 88 22.95 7.17 -2.46
C PRO A 88 23.02 6.72 -0.99
N ALA A 89 23.95 5.81 -0.71
CA ALA A 89 24.21 5.37 0.65
C ALA A 89 24.53 6.57 1.56
N LYS A 90 23.98 6.57 2.77
CA LYS A 90 24.23 7.63 3.75
C LYS A 90 24.35 7.09 5.16
N THR A 91 25.19 7.73 5.94
CA THR A 91 25.36 7.45 7.36
C THR A 91 24.55 8.46 8.16
N VAL A 92 23.73 7.97 9.08
CA VAL A 92 22.85 8.78 9.92
C VAL A 92 23.17 8.52 11.38
N GLU A 93 23.35 9.59 12.16
CA GLU A 93 23.45 9.51 13.61
C GLU A 93 22.04 9.62 14.21
N ARG A 94 21.70 8.71 15.12
CA ARG A 94 20.50 8.79 15.93
C ARG A 94 20.89 8.86 17.40
N THR A 95 20.25 9.76 18.12
CA THR A 95 20.37 9.84 19.57
C THR A 95 19.11 9.24 20.18
N SER A 96 19.26 8.22 21.01
CA SER A 96 18.15 7.65 21.77
C SER A 96 17.66 8.64 22.84
N ILE A 97 16.47 8.39 23.39
CA ILE A 97 15.94 9.21 24.49
C ILE A 97 16.83 9.17 25.76
N THR A 98 17.66 8.13 25.91
CA THR A 98 18.64 8.00 27.00
C THR A 98 19.98 8.68 26.69
N GLY A 99 20.12 9.32 25.53
CA GLY A 99 21.33 10.03 25.10
C GLY A 99 22.39 9.18 24.40
N GLU A 100 22.13 7.87 24.22
CA GLU A 100 23.01 6.99 23.48
C GLU A 100 23.01 7.34 22.00
N LYS A 101 24.21 7.56 21.43
CA LYS A 101 24.37 7.84 20.01
C LYS A 101 24.66 6.55 19.26
N THR A 102 23.84 6.25 18.27
CA THR A 102 24.04 5.11 17.38
C THR A 102 24.15 5.60 15.95
N THR A 103 25.19 5.15 15.28
CA THR A 103 25.41 5.41 13.86
C THR A 103 24.82 4.26 13.05
N TYR A 104 23.99 4.58 12.07
CA TYR A 104 23.42 3.60 11.14
C TYR A 104 23.71 3.99 9.70
N THR A 105 24.20 3.03 8.92
CA THR A 105 24.39 3.22 7.48
C THR A 105 23.16 2.71 6.75
N ILE A 106 22.49 3.62 6.06
CA ILE A 106 21.46 3.28 5.09
C ILE A 106 22.19 2.99 3.77
N PRO A 107 22.11 1.76 3.23
CA PRO A 107 22.73 1.44 1.95
C PRO A 107 22.06 2.21 0.81
N GLU A 108 22.68 2.23 -0.35
CA GLU A 108 22.04 2.72 -1.57
C GLU A 108 20.76 1.93 -1.84
N HIS A 109 19.67 2.62 -2.17
CA HIS A 109 18.37 2.00 -2.41
C HIS A 109 17.52 2.85 -3.37
N PRO A 110 16.58 2.24 -4.09
CA PRO A 110 15.60 2.98 -4.87
C PRO A 110 14.52 3.58 -3.96
N GLU A 111 14.11 4.82 -4.23
CA GLU A 111 12.91 5.45 -3.65
C GLU A 111 12.02 6.03 -4.75
N PRO A 112 10.69 6.11 -4.55
CA PRO A 112 9.79 6.78 -5.49
C PRO A 112 10.20 8.24 -5.73
N THR A 113 10.27 8.66 -6.99
CA THR A 113 10.74 10.00 -7.38
C THR A 113 9.80 11.11 -6.91
N ASP A 114 8.48 10.89 -6.91
CA ASP A 114 7.48 11.86 -6.47
C ASP A 114 7.12 11.61 -4.99
N PRO A 115 7.39 12.53 -4.04
CA PRO A 115 6.98 12.38 -2.64
C PRO A 115 5.46 12.21 -2.44
N GLY A 116 4.66 12.71 -3.38
CA GLY A 116 3.20 12.58 -3.42
C GLY A 116 2.70 11.32 -4.12
N TRP A 117 3.56 10.32 -4.36
CA TRP A 117 3.22 9.13 -5.15
C TRP A 117 1.98 8.37 -4.66
N ARG A 118 1.36 7.68 -5.62
CA ARG A 118 0.29 6.71 -5.43
C ARG A 118 0.54 5.52 -6.35
N ALA A 119 0.51 4.32 -5.81
CA ALA A 119 0.55 3.07 -6.55
C ALA A 119 -0.88 2.59 -6.84
N VAL A 120 -1.05 1.95 -7.99
CA VAL A 120 -2.32 1.26 -8.33
C VAL A 120 -2.41 -0.02 -7.49
N VAL A 121 -3.61 -0.34 -7.04
CA VAL A 121 -3.90 -1.63 -6.40
C VAL A 121 -4.68 -2.49 -7.38
N GLU A 122 -4.11 -3.63 -7.74
CA GLU A 122 -4.69 -4.57 -8.70
C GLU A 122 -5.21 -5.82 -8.01
N ILE A 123 -6.30 -6.37 -8.55
CA ILE A 123 -6.78 -7.69 -8.15
C ILE A 123 -5.89 -8.77 -8.76
N THR A 124 -5.49 -9.75 -7.96
CA THR A 124 -4.73 -10.91 -8.45
C THR A 124 -5.67 -11.96 -9.08
N PRO A 125 -5.16 -12.94 -9.84
CA PRO A 125 -5.98 -14.06 -10.30
C PRO A 125 -6.71 -14.80 -9.16
N ALA A 126 -6.06 -14.96 -8.00
CA ALA A 126 -6.68 -15.61 -6.83
C ALA A 126 -7.81 -14.76 -6.24
N GLY A 127 -7.63 -13.44 -6.14
CA GLY A 127 -8.68 -12.52 -5.72
C GLY A 127 -9.86 -12.50 -6.68
N ALA A 128 -9.59 -12.53 -7.99
CA ALA A 128 -10.62 -12.53 -9.04
C ALA A 128 -11.47 -13.80 -8.99
N GLU A 129 -10.84 -14.97 -8.81
CA GLU A 129 -11.55 -16.24 -8.63
C GLU A 129 -12.49 -16.21 -7.41
N LEU A 130 -12.01 -15.68 -6.29
CA LEU A 130 -12.80 -15.54 -5.07
C LEU A 130 -13.99 -14.58 -5.27
N LEU A 131 -13.77 -13.45 -5.92
CA LEU A 131 -14.83 -12.49 -6.21
C LEU A 131 -15.93 -13.14 -7.07
N ALA A 132 -15.55 -13.82 -8.16
CA ALA A 132 -16.48 -14.51 -9.05
C ALA A 132 -17.24 -15.65 -8.35
N ARG A 133 -16.57 -16.39 -7.46
CA ARG A 133 -17.18 -17.53 -6.75
C ARG A 133 -18.22 -17.10 -5.71
N TYR A 134 -18.01 -15.95 -5.07
CA TYR A 134 -18.81 -15.53 -3.91
C TYR A 134 -19.69 -14.30 -4.16
N THR A 135 -19.62 -13.71 -5.35
CA THR A 135 -20.53 -12.66 -5.80
C THR A 135 -21.34 -13.21 -6.98
N PRO A 136 -22.63 -13.54 -6.81
CA PRO A 136 -23.45 -14.03 -7.91
C PRO A 136 -23.54 -12.97 -9.01
N PRO A 137 -23.65 -13.36 -10.30
CA PRO A 137 -23.92 -12.42 -11.36
C PRO A 137 -25.23 -11.69 -11.03
N ALA A 138 -25.23 -10.36 -11.17
CA ALA A 138 -26.43 -9.56 -11.01
C ALA A 138 -27.52 -10.16 -11.91
N ALA A 139 -28.66 -10.54 -11.31
CA ALA A 139 -29.83 -10.97 -12.06
C ALA A 139 -30.19 -9.86 -13.04
N ARG A 140 -30.09 -10.17 -14.34
CA ARG A 140 -30.51 -9.28 -15.43
C ARG A 140 -32.03 -9.28 -15.53
#